data_AF-A0A939FTB7-F1
#
_entry.id   AF-A0A939FTB7-F1
#
_cell.length_a   1.000
_cell.length_b   1.000
_cell.length_c   1.000
_cell.angle_alpha   90.00
_cell.angle_beta   90.00
_cell.angle_gamma   90.00
#
_symmetry.space_group_name_H-M   'P 1'
#
loop_
_entity.id
_entity.type
_entity.pdbx_description
1 polymer ?
#
loop_
_entity_poly.entity_id
_entity_poly.type
_entity_poly.pdbx_seq_one_letter_code
_entity_poly.pdbx_strand_id
1 'polypeptide(L)'
;MPLEEVAVLALALPETVEEEPYGPRRPVFKVGGSIFALLAEATKEHPEQVTLKCEPGLALHLREQYEGIRSWYEGRRWHWITVPLDGTVPAEELTDMVAHAWEGVVAGLPPATRDRLHRSSAARSRKAG
;
A
#
# COMPACT_ATOMS: atom_id res chain seq x y z
N MET A 1 5.37 5.12 -11.74
CA MET A 1 6.02 3.94 -11.13
C MET A 1 5.24 2.72 -11.62
N PRO A 2 5.90 1.75 -12.29
CA PRO A 2 5.27 0.53 -12.78
C PRO A 2 4.85 -0.42 -11.64
N LEU A 3 3.94 -1.35 -11.93
CA LEU A 3 3.41 -2.31 -10.97
C LEU A 3 4.48 -3.14 -10.25
N GLU A 4 5.52 -3.58 -10.96
CA GLU A 4 6.64 -4.36 -10.41
C GLU A 4 7.43 -3.58 -9.35
N GLU A 5 7.63 -2.27 -9.55
CA GLU A 5 8.31 -1.43 -8.56
C GLU A 5 7.47 -1.25 -7.29
N VAL A 6 6.13 -1.14 -7.42
CA VAL A 6 5.23 -1.10 -6.27
C VAL A 6 5.31 -2.41 -5.46
N ALA A 7 5.37 -3.56 -6.14
CA ALA A 7 5.55 -4.85 -5.49
C ALA A 7 6.87 -4.93 -4.72
N VAL A 8 7.98 -4.47 -5.33
CA VAL A 8 9.29 -4.40 -4.67
C VAL A 8 9.26 -3.51 -3.43
N LEU A 9 8.61 -2.34 -3.51
CA LEU A 9 8.45 -1.45 -2.35
C LEU A 9 7.66 -2.12 -1.23
N ALA A 10 6.53 -2.76 -1.54
CA ALA A 10 5.72 -3.44 -0.53
C ALA A 10 6.49 -4.58 0.16
N LEU A 11 7.21 -5.40 -0.63
CA LEU A 11 8.02 -6.52 -0.13
C LEU A 11 9.26 -6.07 0.66
N ALA A 12 9.76 -4.86 0.43
CA ALA A 12 10.85 -4.30 1.21
C ALA A 12 10.43 -3.97 2.66
N LEU A 13 9.13 -3.79 2.91
CA LEU A 13 8.60 -3.50 4.23
C LEU A 13 8.67 -4.73 5.16
N PRO A 14 8.91 -4.54 6.48
CA PRO A 14 9.09 -5.66 7.40
C PRO A 14 7.92 -6.65 7.46
N GLU A 15 8.27 -7.94 7.40
CA GLU A 15 7.32 -9.06 7.52
C GLU A 15 6.13 -8.95 6.56
N THR A 16 6.33 -8.31 5.40
CA THR A 16 5.36 -8.34 4.30
C THR A 16 5.36 -9.72 3.66
N VAL A 17 4.16 -10.23 3.40
CA VAL A 17 3.91 -11.46 2.65
C VAL A 17 3.06 -11.15 1.43
N GLU A 18 3.44 -11.72 0.29
CA GLU A 18 2.66 -11.71 -0.94
C GLU A 18 1.80 -12.96 -1.05
N GLU A 19 0.54 -12.80 -1.44
CA GLU A 19 -0.40 -13.89 -1.70
C GLU A 19 -1.27 -13.56 -2.93
N GLU A 20 -1.88 -14.56 -3.56
CA GLU A 20 -2.81 -14.38 -4.70
C GLU A 20 -4.22 -14.95 -4.41
N PRO A 21 -4.97 -14.41 -3.43
CA PRO A 21 -6.25 -14.98 -3.01
C PRO A 21 -7.37 -14.81 -4.06
N TYR A 22 -7.18 -13.90 -5.02
CA TYR A 22 -8.14 -13.58 -6.08
C TYR A 22 -7.77 -14.16 -7.45
N GLY A 23 -6.83 -15.10 -7.47
CA GLY A 23 -6.29 -15.71 -8.68
C GLY A 23 -5.00 -15.05 -9.18
N PRO A 24 -4.40 -15.60 -10.24
CA PRO A 24 -3.08 -15.20 -10.72
C PRO A 24 -3.07 -13.75 -11.18
N ARG A 25 -1.92 -13.08 -10.97
CA ARG A 25 -1.67 -11.69 -11.40
C ARG A 25 -2.52 -10.64 -10.67
N ARG A 26 -2.98 -10.99 -9.47
CA ARG A 26 -3.66 -10.08 -8.54
C ARG A 26 -3.08 -10.23 -7.14
N PRO A 27 -1.77 -9.97 -6.97
CA PRO A 27 -1.12 -10.15 -5.69
C PRO A 27 -1.66 -9.15 -4.67
N VAL A 28 -1.82 -9.63 -3.44
CA VAL A 28 -2.06 -8.83 -2.25
C VAL A 28 -0.82 -8.86 -1.37
N PHE A 29 -0.56 -7.75 -0.69
CA PHE A 29 0.52 -7.63 0.28
C PHE A 29 -0.06 -7.49 1.68
N LYS A 30 0.47 -8.30 2.60
CA LYS A 30 -0.05 -8.46 3.96
C LYS A 30 1.04 -8.29 4.99
N VAL A 31 0.71 -7.71 6.13
CA VAL A 31 1.55 -7.72 7.33
C VAL A 31 0.69 -8.13 8.52
N GLY A 32 1.22 -9.01 9.38
CA GLY A 32 0.46 -9.56 10.52
C GLY A 32 -0.84 -10.26 10.10
N GLY A 33 -0.89 -10.86 8.90
CA GLY A 33 -2.06 -11.53 8.35
C GLY A 33 -3.13 -10.62 7.74
N SER A 34 -2.95 -9.30 7.76
CA SER A 34 -3.90 -8.32 7.22
C SER A 34 -3.39 -7.67 5.94
N ILE A 35 -4.23 -7.59 4.91
CA ILE A 35 -3.90 -6.93 3.63
C ILE A 35 -3.75 -5.43 3.84
N PHE A 36 -2.74 -4.81 3.21
CA PHE A 36 -2.59 -3.36 3.10
C PHE A 36 -2.52 -2.85 1.65
N ALA A 37 -2.11 -3.69 0.69
CA ALA A 37 -2.05 -3.35 -0.73
C ALA A 37 -2.56 -4.49 -1.61
N LEU A 38 -3.16 -4.15 -2.75
CA LEU A 38 -3.61 -5.06 -3.82
C LEU A 38 -3.17 -4.47 -5.16
N LEU A 39 -2.48 -5.24 -5.99
CA LEU A 39 -2.15 -4.83 -7.36
C LEU A 39 -3.14 -5.39 -8.37
N ALA A 40 -3.41 -4.61 -9.41
CA ALA A 40 -4.23 -4.99 -10.54
C ALA A 40 -3.54 -4.61 -11.84
N GLU A 41 -3.41 -5.58 -12.74
CA GLU A 41 -2.93 -5.35 -14.11
C GLU A 41 -3.86 -4.43 -14.89
N ALA A 42 -3.31 -3.81 -15.94
CA ALA A 42 -4.08 -2.99 -16.85
C ALA A 42 -5.22 -3.78 -17.51
N THR A 43 -6.32 -3.09 -17.74
CA THR A 43 -7.47 -3.56 -18.51
C THR A 43 -7.71 -2.62 -19.69
N LYS A 44 -8.73 -2.89 -20.51
CA LYS A 44 -9.12 -1.96 -21.58
C LYS A 44 -9.66 -0.63 -21.04
N GLU A 45 -10.17 -0.61 -19.81
CA GLU A 45 -10.86 0.53 -19.22
C GLU A 45 -9.96 1.32 -18.27
N HIS A 46 -8.95 0.66 -17.70
CA HIS A 46 -8.12 1.20 -16.62
C HIS A 46 -6.64 0.82 -16.82
N PRO A 47 -5.69 1.72 -16.49
CA PRO A 47 -4.27 1.39 -16.47
C PRO A 47 -3.97 0.37 -15.36
N GLU A 48 -2.70 0.00 -15.18
CA GLU A 48 -2.27 -0.68 -13.95
C GLU A 48 -2.66 0.16 -12.72
N GLN A 49 -3.02 -0.50 -11.63
CA GLN A 49 -3.46 0.18 -10.42
C GLN A 49 -2.95 -0.53 -9.17
N VAL A 50 -2.78 0.25 -8.10
CA VAL A 50 -2.65 -0.26 -6.74
C VAL A 50 -3.81 0.22 -5.90
N THR A 51 -4.39 -0.68 -5.11
CA THR A 51 -5.41 -0.34 -4.12
C THR A 51 -4.83 -0.49 -2.72
N LEU A 52 -4.87 0.60 -1.94
CA LEU A 52 -4.17 0.74 -0.67
C LEU A 52 -5.15 1.03 0.47
N LYS A 53 -4.90 0.45 1.64
CA LYS A 53 -5.50 0.95 2.89
C LYS A 53 -5.00 2.36 3.15
N CYS A 54 -5.90 3.24 3.58
CA CYS A 54 -5.58 4.62 3.87
C CYS A 54 -6.38 5.14 5.08
N GLU A 55 -5.76 6.02 5.85
CA GLU A 55 -6.45 6.71 6.94
C GLU A 55 -7.53 7.63 6.34
N PRO A 56 -8.75 7.73 6.92
CA PRO A 56 -9.86 8.46 6.29
C PRO A 56 -9.53 9.91 5.89
N GLY A 57 -8.87 10.67 6.77
CA GLY A 57 -8.50 12.05 6.49
C GLY A 57 -7.48 12.19 5.34
N LEU A 58 -6.49 11.30 5.31
CA LEU A 58 -5.51 11.26 4.21
C LEU A 58 -6.16 10.82 2.91
N ALA A 59 -7.06 9.84 2.94
CA ALA A 59 -7.77 9.37 1.75
C ALA A 59 -8.59 10.49 1.08
N LEU A 60 -9.22 11.37 1.87
CA LEU A 60 -9.91 12.55 1.36
C LEU A 60 -8.93 13.53 0.71
N HIS A 61 -7.86 13.88 1.42
CA HIS A 61 -6.84 14.81 0.92
C HIS A 61 -6.21 14.34 -0.40
N LEU A 62 -5.84 13.06 -0.48
CA LEU A 62 -5.24 12.48 -1.68
C LEU A 62 -6.19 12.51 -2.88
N ARG A 63 -7.50 12.30 -2.66
CA ARG A 63 -8.52 12.38 -3.73
C ARG A 63 -8.79 13.81 -4.19
N GLU A 64 -8.63 14.79 -3.31
CA GLU A 64 -8.71 16.22 -3.67
C GLU A 64 -7.48 16.64 -4.47
N GLN A 65 -6.31 16.13 -4.11
CA GLN A 65 -5.03 16.46 -4.75
C GLN A 65 -4.84 15.77 -6.10
N TYR A 66 -5.27 14.52 -6.24
CA TYR A 66 -5.04 13.70 -7.43
C TYR A 66 -6.37 13.20 -8.01
N GLU A 67 -6.79 13.79 -9.14
CA GLU A 67 -8.06 13.49 -9.82
C GLU A 67 -8.23 11.99 -10.17
N GLY A 68 -7.12 11.29 -10.44
CA GLY A 68 -7.12 9.87 -10.77
C GLY A 68 -7.39 8.94 -9.58
N ILE A 69 -7.19 9.40 -8.34
CA ILE A 69 -7.35 8.55 -7.14
C ILE A 69 -8.83 8.39 -6.82
N ARG A 70 -9.26 7.13 -6.67
CA ARG A 70 -10.66 6.77 -6.42
C ARG A 70 -10.81 6.07 -5.09
N SER A 71 -11.99 6.20 -4.49
CA SER A 71 -12.36 5.37 -3.34
C SER A 71 -12.86 4.01 -3.82
N TRP A 72 -12.32 2.93 -3.29
CA TRP A 72 -12.84 1.57 -3.51
C TRP A 72 -13.79 1.14 -2.39
N TYR A 73 -13.46 1.47 -1.14
CA TYR A 73 -14.29 1.15 0.02
C TYR A 73 -14.04 2.13 1.17
N GLU A 74 -15.10 2.65 1.77
CA GLU A 74 -15.04 3.60 2.88
C GLU A 74 -15.49 2.94 4.18
N GLY A 75 -14.55 2.31 4.88
CA GLY A 75 -14.79 1.74 6.21
C GLY A 75 -14.65 2.78 7.31
N ARG A 76 -15.23 2.50 8.49
CA ARG A 76 -15.19 3.41 9.66
C ARG A 76 -13.78 3.69 10.17
N ARG A 77 -12.89 2.70 10.12
CA ARG A 77 -11.52 2.79 10.63
C ARG A 77 -10.49 2.98 9.52
N TRP A 78 -10.79 2.49 8.31
CA TRP A 78 -9.88 2.49 7.17
C TRP A 78 -10.67 2.72 5.90
N HIS A 79 -10.12 3.51 5.00
CA HIS A 79 -10.58 3.58 3.62
C HIS A 79 -9.65 2.75 2.73
N TRP A 80 -10.15 2.41 1.56
CA TRP A 80 -9.34 1.87 0.48
C TRP A 80 -9.38 2.85 -0.68
N ILE A 81 -8.22 3.29 -1.11
CA ILE A 81 -8.07 4.14 -2.29
C ILE A 81 -7.40 3.34 -3.39
N THR A 82 -7.87 3.51 -4.62
CA THR A 82 -7.27 2.96 -5.83
C THR A 82 -6.52 4.08 -6.53
N VAL A 83 -5.22 3.85 -6.75
CA VAL A 83 -4.28 4.78 -7.37
C VAL A 83 -3.89 4.24 -8.75
N PRO A 84 -4.11 4.99 -9.83
CA PRO A 84 -3.64 4.61 -11.16
C PRO A 84 -2.11 4.75 -11.25
N LEU A 85 -1.47 3.78 -11.89
CA LEU A 85 -0.03 3.74 -12.12
C LEU A 85 0.33 4.30 -13.51
N ASP A 86 -0.33 5.38 -13.91
CA ASP A 86 -0.18 6.05 -15.21
C ASP A 86 0.77 7.26 -15.17
N GLY A 87 1.39 7.53 -14.01
CA GLY A 87 2.30 8.64 -13.81
C GLY A 87 1.65 9.94 -13.36
N THR A 88 0.32 9.97 -13.16
CA THR A 88 -0.38 11.14 -12.60
C THR A 88 -0.08 11.38 -11.13
N VAL A 89 0.30 10.32 -10.40
CA VAL A 89 0.81 10.39 -9.02
C VAL A 89 2.34 10.26 -9.03
N PRO A 90 3.10 11.20 -8.42
CA PRO A 90 4.55 11.12 -8.33
C PRO A 90 5.01 9.82 -7.64
N ALA A 91 6.16 9.30 -8.06
CA ALA A 91 6.70 8.06 -7.51
C ALA A 91 7.03 8.15 -6.00
N GLU A 92 7.49 9.31 -5.54
CA GLU A 92 7.75 9.58 -4.12
C GLU A 92 6.46 9.52 -3.31
N GLU A 93 5.41 10.21 -3.78
CA GLU A 93 4.08 10.17 -3.15
C GLU A 93 3.53 8.74 -3.08
N LEU A 94 3.66 7.96 -4.17
CA LEU A 94 3.22 6.57 -4.18
C LEU A 94 4.01 5.69 -3.19
N THR A 95 5.30 5.98 -3.00
CA THR A 95 6.14 5.31 -2.01
C THR A 95 5.62 5.58 -0.59
N ASP A 96 5.30 6.85 -0.30
CA ASP A 96 4.74 7.25 0.99
C ASP A 96 3.35 6.65 1.23
N MET A 97 2.50 6.59 0.20
CA MET A 97 1.19 5.93 0.29
C MET A 97 1.31 4.44 0.65
N VAL A 98 2.25 3.71 0.02
CA VAL A 98 2.48 2.29 0.31
C VAL A 98 3.01 2.09 1.74
N ALA A 99 3.95 2.93 2.18
CA ALA A 99 4.47 2.91 3.55
C ALA A 99 3.37 3.23 4.58
N HIS A 100 2.53 4.22 4.30
CA HIS A 100 1.38 4.60 5.14
C HIS A 100 0.37 3.46 5.27
N ALA A 101 0.05 2.78 4.17
CA ALA A 101 -0.86 1.63 4.18
C ALA A 101 -0.36 0.50 5.09
N TRP A 102 0.94 0.20 5.02
CA TRP A 102 1.57 -0.78 5.90
C TRP A 102 1.56 -0.34 7.36
N GLU A 103 1.96 0.90 7.65
CA GLU A 103 1.98 1.44 9.02
C GLU A 103 0.58 1.43 9.64
N GLY A 104 -0.45 1.74 8.85
CA GLY A 104 -1.83 1.68 9.31
C GLY A 104 -2.25 0.28 9.79
N VAL A 105 -1.84 -0.77 9.08
CA VAL A 105 -2.07 -2.15 9.54
C VAL A 105 -1.25 -2.45 10.80
N VAL A 106 0.02 -2.05 10.82
CA VAL A 106 0.94 -2.28 11.95
C VAL A 106 0.49 -1.59 13.23
N ALA A 107 -0.06 -0.39 13.15
CA ALA A 107 -0.65 0.33 14.27
C ALA A 107 -1.83 -0.42 14.92
N GLY A 108 -2.48 -1.32 14.18
CA GLY A 108 -3.55 -2.19 14.67
C GLY A 108 -3.08 -3.50 15.33
N LEU A 109 -1.78 -3.82 15.28
CA LEU A 109 -1.22 -5.07 15.80
C LEU A 109 -0.90 -4.97 17.31
N PRO A 110 -0.76 -6.11 18.02
CA PRO A 110 -0.33 -6.12 19.42
C PRO A 110 1.01 -5.37 19.61
N PRO A 111 1.21 -4.67 20.75
CA PRO A 111 2.40 -3.83 20.96
C PRO A 111 3.72 -4.55 20.71
N ALA A 112 3.88 -5.78 21.20
CA ALA A 112 5.10 -6.57 21.01
C ALA A 112 5.41 -6.84 19.52
N THR A 113 4.38 -7.07 18.70
CA THR A 113 4.52 -7.27 17.25
C THR A 113 4.89 -5.97 16.56
N ARG A 114 4.14 -4.89 16.85
CA ARG A 114 4.40 -3.55 16.30
C ARG A 114 5.84 -3.09 16.58
N ASP A 115 6.27 -3.16 17.83
CA ASP A 115 7.60 -2.68 18.23
C ASP A 115 8.73 -3.48 17.55
N ARG A 116 8.52 -4.79 17.31
CA ARG A 116 9.45 -5.62 16.54
C ARG A 116 9.52 -5.19 15.08
N LEU A 117 8.39 -4.92 14.45
CA LEU A 117 8.31 -4.47 13.06
C LEU A 117 8.99 -3.11 12.88
N HIS A 118 8.73 -2.15 13.77
CA HIS A 118 9.36 -0.83 13.74
C HIS A 118 10.88 -0.88 13.93
N ARG A 119 11.39 -1.70 14.86
CA ARG A 119 12.85 -1.93 15.00
C ARG A 119 13.46 -2.52 13.72
N SER A 120 12.74 -3.43 13.07
CA SER A 120 13.20 -4.10 11.85
C SER A 120 13.15 -3.19 10.63
N SER A 121 12.24 -2.21 10.60
CA SER A 121 12.20 -1.14 9.59
C SER A 121 13.42 -0.22 9.73
N ALA A 122 13.63 0.33 10.94
CA ALA A 122 14.74 1.25 11.22
C ALA A 122 16.14 0.61 11.03
N ALA A 123 16.26 -0.71 11.22
CA ALA A 123 17.51 -1.43 10.93
C ALA A 123 17.78 -1.57 9.42
N ARG A 124 16.74 -1.62 8.57
CA ARG A 124 16.85 -1.69 7.11
C ARG A 124 17.19 -0.34 6.49
N SER A 125 16.54 0.75 6.92
CA SER A 125 16.86 2.09 6.41
C SER A 125 18.33 2.48 6.65
N ARG A 126 18.94 2.00 7.74
CA ARG A 126 20.38 2.21 8.04
C ARG A 126 21.36 1.39 7.22
N LYS A 127 20.90 0.35 6.52
CA LYS A 127 21.74 -0.48 5.63
C LYS A 127 21.64 -0.06 4.16
N ALA A 128 20.66 0.78 3.82
CA ALA A 128 20.37 1.22 2.46
C ALA A 128 20.94 2.61 2.12
N GLY A 129 21.55 3.31 3.09
CA GLY A 129 22.29 4.55 2.90
C GLY A 129 23.75 4.37 3.28
#